data_AF-A0A7L0JJ96-F1
#
_entry.id   AF-A0A7L0JJ96-F1
#
_cell.length_a   1.000
_cell.length_b   1.000
_cell.length_c   1.000
_cell.angle_alpha   90.00
_cell.angle_beta   90.00
_cell.angle_gamma   90.00
#
_symmetry.space_group_name_H-M   'P 1'
#
loop_
_entity.id
_entity.type
_entity.pdbx_description
1 polymer ?
#
loop_
_entity_poly.entity_id
_entity_poly.type
_entity_poly.pdbx_seq_one_letter_code
_entity_poly.pdbx_strand_id
1 'polypeptide(L)'
;SFYEELLSHGILKPLTAPVEGMIEKEGSCNYMAPQGMSSVVKYFLKQSGADVFYEHHVTHISLRDGKWEVSRKMGPPELFDVVILTMPVPQILQLQGDIVNIINERQKQQLEAASYSSRYALGLFYEAGAQIDVPWAAKYITDNPCIRFISIDNKKRNI
;
A
#
# COMPACT_ATOMS: atom_id res chain seq x y z
N SER A 1 -2.76 -18.13 11.09
CA SER A 1 -2.57 -16.66 10.96
C SER A 1 -2.30 -16.29 9.51
N PHE A 2 -2.64 -15.07 9.05
CA PHE A 2 -2.31 -14.60 7.69
C PHE A 2 -0.81 -14.70 7.37
N TYR A 3 0.06 -14.50 8.36
CA TYR A 3 1.50 -14.62 8.16
C TYR A 3 1.95 -16.07 7.86
N GLU A 4 1.37 -17.06 8.55
CA GLU A 4 1.68 -18.48 8.30
C GLU A 4 1.23 -18.91 6.91
N GLU A 5 0.09 -18.40 6.44
CA GLU A 5 -0.38 -18.62 5.07
C GLU A 5 0.61 -18.03 4.05
N LEU A 6 1.02 -16.77 4.22
CA LEU A 6 1.96 -16.12 3.31
C LEU A 6 3.35 -16.78 3.33
N LEU A 7 3.79 -17.28 4.49
CA LEU A 7 5.04 -18.04 4.64
C LEU A 7 4.97 -19.40 3.95
N SER A 8 3.89 -20.16 4.17
CA SER A 8 3.71 -21.49 3.57
C SER A 8 3.60 -21.45 2.05
N HIS A 9 3.06 -20.37 1.49
CA HIS A 9 3.01 -20.14 0.04
C HIS A 9 4.26 -19.43 -0.52
N GLY A 10 5.27 -19.14 0.32
CA GLY A 10 6.51 -18.48 -0.09
C GLY A 10 6.35 -17.04 -0.57
N ILE A 11 5.19 -16.40 -0.30
CA ILE A 11 4.91 -15.00 -0.60
C ILE A 11 5.72 -14.08 0.32
N LEU A 12 5.91 -14.51 1.58
CA LEU A 12 6.84 -13.90 2.53
C LEU A 12 7.94 -14.88 2.92
N LYS A 13 9.08 -14.34 3.33
CA LYS A 13 10.15 -15.06 4.02
C LYS A 13 10.72 -14.21 5.15
N PRO A 14 11.31 -14.81 6.21
CA PRO A 14 12.04 -14.06 7.22
C PRO A 14 13.14 -13.20 6.58
N LEU A 15 13.25 -11.95 7.03
CA LEU A 15 14.33 -11.06 6.64
C LEU A 15 15.61 -11.47 7.37
N THR A 16 16.58 -11.98 6.64
CA THR A 16 17.90 -12.36 7.17
C THR A 16 19.00 -11.33 6.85
N ALA A 17 18.73 -10.43 5.90
CA ALA A 17 19.72 -9.46 5.46
C ALA A 17 19.87 -8.31 6.49
N PRO A 18 21.11 -7.85 6.75
CA PRO A 18 21.37 -6.81 7.75
C PRO A 18 20.75 -5.47 7.38
N VAL A 19 20.05 -4.85 8.35
CA VAL A 19 19.50 -3.48 8.23
C VAL A 19 20.15 -2.57 9.27
N GLU A 20 21.03 -1.68 8.82
CA GLU A 20 21.75 -0.76 9.70
C GLU A 20 20.81 0.31 10.27
N GLY A 21 20.91 0.56 11.58
CA GLY A 21 20.08 1.54 12.29
C GLY A 21 18.64 1.09 12.56
N MET A 22 18.30 -0.18 12.28
CA MET A 22 17.02 -0.76 12.69
C MET A 22 17.00 -1.03 14.19
N ILE A 23 15.92 -0.63 14.86
CA ILE A 23 15.70 -0.96 16.27
C ILE A 23 14.94 -2.29 16.31
N GLU A 24 15.60 -3.35 16.77
CA GLU A 24 14.96 -4.63 17.01
C GLU A 24 14.15 -4.58 18.30
N LYS A 25 12.89 -5.02 18.23
CA LYS A 25 12.04 -5.20 19.41
C LYS A 25 12.04 -6.67 19.80
N GLU A 26 12.17 -6.96 21.08
CA GLU A 26 12.08 -8.32 21.60
C GLU A 26 10.75 -8.96 21.20
N GLY A 27 10.80 -10.20 20.70
CA GLY A 27 9.63 -10.92 20.18
C GLY A 27 9.12 -10.47 18.80
N SER A 28 9.78 -9.52 18.13
CA SER A 28 9.44 -9.12 16.76
C SER A 28 10.21 -9.92 15.71
N CYS A 29 9.58 -10.19 14.58
CA CYS A 29 10.20 -10.81 13.41
C CYS A 29 9.92 -9.97 12.18
N ASN A 30 10.98 -9.65 11.42
CA ASN A 30 10.87 -8.91 10.17
C ASN A 30 10.76 -9.88 9.00
N TYR A 31 9.91 -9.55 8.03
CA TYR A 31 9.70 -10.34 6.83
C TYR A 31 9.98 -9.50 5.59
N MET A 32 10.24 -10.19 4.49
CA MET A 32 10.35 -9.60 3.15
C MET A 32 9.54 -10.43 2.15
N ALA A 33 9.19 -9.83 1.00
CA ALA A 33 8.54 -10.53 -0.11
C ALA A 33 9.55 -10.76 -1.26
N PRO A 34 9.91 -12.02 -1.58
CA PRO A 34 11.03 -12.31 -2.49
C PRO A 34 10.71 -11.87 -3.92
N GLN A 35 9.43 -11.91 -4.30
CA GLN A 35 8.93 -11.46 -5.60
C GLN A 35 8.48 -9.98 -5.58
N GLY A 36 8.92 -9.22 -4.58
CA GLY A 36 8.52 -7.82 -4.35
C GLY A 36 7.23 -7.70 -3.54
N MET A 37 7.06 -6.58 -2.82
CA MET A 37 5.94 -6.38 -1.88
C MET A 37 4.56 -6.44 -2.52
N SER A 38 4.44 -6.13 -3.83
CA SER A 38 3.17 -6.23 -4.56
C SER A 38 2.66 -7.67 -4.69
N SER A 39 3.51 -8.68 -4.52
CA SER A 39 3.11 -10.10 -4.54
C SER A 39 2.10 -10.46 -3.46
N VAL A 40 2.16 -9.80 -2.29
CA VAL A 40 1.18 -10.01 -1.19
C VAL A 40 -0.21 -9.58 -1.64
N VAL A 41 -0.32 -8.39 -2.24
CA VAL A 41 -1.62 -7.87 -2.73
C VAL A 41 -2.14 -8.74 -3.88
N LYS A 42 -1.27 -9.09 -4.83
CA LYS A 42 -1.63 -9.97 -5.96
C LYS A 42 -2.11 -11.34 -5.49
N TYR A 43 -1.50 -11.90 -4.44
CA TYR A 43 -1.95 -13.17 -3.85
C TYR A 43 -3.39 -13.07 -3.36
N PHE A 44 -3.73 -12.06 -2.54
CA PHE A 44 -5.08 -11.93 -2.01
C PHE A 44 -6.13 -11.57 -3.07
N LEU A 45 -5.80 -10.73 -4.05
CA LEU A 45 -6.69 -10.43 -5.18
C LEU A 45 -6.98 -11.68 -6.01
N LYS A 46 -5.97 -12.55 -6.21
CA LYS A 46 -6.18 -13.82 -6.91
C LYS A 46 -7.04 -14.79 -6.09
N GLN A 47 -6.79 -14.90 -4.77
CA GLN A 47 -7.56 -15.77 -3.88
C GLN A 47 -9.02 -15.35 -3.75
N SER A 48 -9.32 -14.04 -3.80
CA SER A 48 -10.70 -13.56 -3.73
C SER A 48 -11.53 -13.87 -4.96
N GLY A 49 -10.88 -14.13 -6.11
CA GLY A 49 -11.57 -14.31 -7.39
C GLY A 49 -12.28 -13.03 -7.88
N ALA A 50 -11.92 -11.87 -7.34
CA ALA A 50 -12.54 -10.60 -7.70
C ALA A 50 -12.07 -10.11 -9.08
N ASP A 51 -12.98 -9.50 -9.83
CA ASP A 51 -12.64 -8.76 -11.04
C ASP A 51 -11.94 -7.44 -10.66
N VAL A 52 -10.71 -7.25 -11.14
CA VAL A 52 -9.87 -6.09 -10.81
C VAL A 52 -9.76 -5.17 -12.02
N PHE A 53 -10.23 -3.94 -11.86
CA PHE A 53 -10.19 -2.91 -12.90
C PHE A 53 -9.21 -1.80 -12.54
N TYR A 54 -8.21 -1.59 -13.38
CA TYR A 54 -7.23 -0.50 -13.24
C TYR A 54 -7.68 0.74 -14.01
N GLU A 55 -7.11 1.90 -13.69
CA GLU A 55 -7.47 3.19 -14.32
C GLU A 55 -8.93 3.63 -14.11
N HIS A 56 -9.64 3.00 -13.18
CA HIS A 56 -11.01 3.31 -12.81
C HIS A 56 -11.05 4.31 -11.64
N HIS A 57 -10.76 5.58 -11.93
CA HIS A 57 -10.80 6.64 -10.91
C HIS A 57 -12.26 7.00 -10.57
N VAL A 58 -12.74 6.58 -9.40
CA VAL A 58 -14.06 6.91 -8.86
C VAL A 58 -14.13 8.39 -8.46
N THR A 59 -15.15 9.11 -8.92
CA THR A 59 -15.34 10.54 -8.64
C THR A 59 -16.62 10.84 -7.87
N HIS A 60 -17.69 10.06 -8.08
CA HIS A 60 -18.98 10.26 -7.40
C HIS A 60 -19.56 8.94 -6.91
N ILE A 61 -20.26 9.00 -5.77
CA ILE A 61 -21.05 7.90 -5.23
C ILE A 61 -22.41 8.47 -4.81
N SER A 62 -23.48 8.01 -5.48
CA SER A 62 -24.85 8.45 -5.27
C SER A 62 -25.79 7.28 -5.01
N LEU A 63 -26.88 7.52 -4.29
CA LEU A 63 -27.89 6.50 -4.03
C LEU A 63 -29.01 6.62 -5.08
N ARG A 64 -29.21 5.57 -5.89
CA ARG A 64 -30.31 5.50 -6.87
C ARG A 64 -31.10 4.22 -6.68
N ASP A 65 -32.41 4.37 -6.47
CA ASP A 65 -33.36 3.25 -6.37
C ASP A 65 -32.92 2.14 -5.38
N GLY A 66 -32.31 2.55 -4.26
CA GLY A 66 -31.81 1.64 -3.23
C GLY A 66 -30.45 0.98 -3.51
N LYS A 67 -29.76 1.35 -4.59
CA LYS A 67 -28.39 0.89 -4.92
C LYS A 67 -27.41 2.05 -5.02
N TRP A 68 -26.13 1.75 -4.87
CA TRP A 68 -25.05 2.71 -5.06
C TRP A 68 -24.69 2.84 -6.53
N GLU A 69 -24.91 4.00 -7.11
CA GLU A 69 -24.36 4.38 -8.40
C GLU A 69 -22.97 4.98 -8.22
N VAL A 70 -21.95 4.34 -8.79
CA VAL A 70 -20.55 4.74 -8.71
C VAL A 70 -20.11 5.28 -10.07
N SER A 71 -19.85 6.58 -10.13
CA SER A 71 -19.34 7.25 -11.32
C SER A 71 -17.83 7.31 -11.32
N ARG A 72 -17.25 7.11 -12.51
CA ARG A 72 -15.82 7.16 -12.77
C ARG A 72 -15.48 8.40 -13.59
N LYS A 73 -14.21 8.81 -13.59
CA LYS A 73 -13.73 9.95 -14.40
C LYS A 73 -14.01 9.76 -15.89
N MET A 74 -13.93 8.52 -16.37
CA MET A 74 -14.22 8.13 -17.75
C MET A 74 -15.10 6.88 -17.74
N GLY A 75 -16.00 6.77 -18.70
CA GLY A 75 -16.91 5.62 -18.85
C GLY A 75 -18.25 5.79 -18.12
N PRO A 76 -19.18 4.85 -18.34
CA PRO A 76 -20.51 4.90 -17.72
C PRO A 76 -20.44 4.58 -16.22
N PRO A 77 -21.42 5.07 -15.43
CA PRO A 77 -21.56 4.67 -14.03
C PRO A 77 -21.97 3.20 -13.91
N GLU A 78 -21.70 2.62 -12.74
CA GLU A 78 -22.05 1.24 -12.39
C GLU A 78 -22.87 1.20 -11.11
N LEU A 79 -23.73 0.19 -10.98
CA LEU A 79 -24.58 -0.02 -9.82
C LEU A 79 -24.04 -1.15 -8.94
N PHE A 80 -23.96 -0.89 -7.63
CA PHE A 80 -23.50 -1.85 -6.63
C PHE A 80 -24.46 -1.88 -5.44
N ASP A 81 -24.61 -3.05 -4.82
CA ASP A 81 -25.38 -3.18 -3.56
C ASP A 81 -24.59 -2.63 -2.37
N VAL A 82 -23.25 -2.74 -2.41
CA VAL A 82 -22.33 -2.31 -1.34
C VAL A 82 -21.08 -1.69 -1.95
N VAL A 83 -20.58 -0.63 -1.31
CA VAL A 83 -19.29 0.01 -1.65
C VAL A 83 -18.39 0.07 -0.42
N ILE A 84 -17.13 -0.34 -0.58
CA ILE A 84 -16.10 -0.28 0.47
C ILE A 84 -14.97 0.61 -0.02
N LEU A 85 -14.62 1.64 0.76
CA LEU A 85 -13.56 2.59 0.44
C LEU A 85 -12.32 2.33 1.29
N THR A 86 -11.18 2.11 0.64
CA THR A 86 -9.90 1.79 1.29
C THR A 86 -8.78 2.78 0.97
N MET A 87 -9.11 3.86 0.23
CA MET A 87 -8.17 4.93 -0.12
C MET A 87 -7.93 5.88 1.07
N PRO A 88 -6.83 6.65 1.07
CA PRO A 88 -6.55 7.64 2.12
C PRO A 88 -7.72 8.58 2.36
N VAL A 89 -7.96 8.93 3.63
CA VAL A 89 -9.13 9.73 4.05
C VAL A 89 -9.29 11.05 3.28
N PRO A 90 -8.24 11.84 3.01
CA PRO A 90 -8.37 13.05 2.20
C PRO A 90 -8.95 12.80 0.80
N GLN A 91 -8.73 11.62 0.21
CA GLN A 91 -9.31 11.25 -1.09
C GLN A 91 -10.77 10.86 -0.96
N ILE A 92 -11.17 10.21 0.15
CA ILE A 92 -12.59 9.92 0.45
C ILE A 92 -13.38 11.23 0.59
N LEU A 93 -12.82 12.21 1.30
CA LEU A 93 -13.44 13.54 1.50
C LEU A 93 -13.54 14.37 0.20
N GLN A 94 -12.84 13.99 -0.86
CA GLN A 94 -12.91 14.63 -2.19
C GLN A 94 -13.99 14.03 -3.10
N LEU A 95 -14.58 12.88 -2.72
CA LEU A 95 -15.66 12.28 -3.47
C LEU A 95 -16.90 13.18 -3.47
N GLN A 96 -17.64 13.15 -4.57
CA GLN A 96 -18.87 13.91 -4.77
C GLN A 96 -20.09 12.98 -4.77
N GLY A 97 -21.29 13.57 -4.85
CA GLY A 97 -22.56 12.83 -4.79
C GLY A 97 -23.12 12.72 -3.37
N ASP A 98 -24.02 11.76 -3.16
CA ASP A 98 -24.77 11.64 -1.90
C ASP A 98 -23.90 11.20 -0.73
N ILE A 99 -22.73 10.60 -1.00
CA ILE A 99 -21.77 10.19 0.04
C ILE A 99 -21.38 11.34 0.97
N VAL A 100 -21.30 12.58 0.47
CA VAL A 100 -20.97 13.77 1.28
C VAL A 100 -22.04 14.02 2.35
N ASN A 101 -23.30 13.70 2.06
CA ASN A 101 -24.43 13.90 2.97
C ASN A 101 -24.59 12.76 3.99
N ILE A 102 -24.00 11.59 3.72
CA ILE A 102 -24.03 10.43 4.62
C ILE A 102 -23.05 10.62 5.79
N ILE A 103 -21.92 11.29 5.52
CA ILE A 103 -20.91 11.58 6.52
C ILE A 103 -21.43 12.75 7.38
N ASN A 104 -21.85 12.46 8.60
CA ASN A 104 -22.31 13.53 9.50
C ASN A 104 -21.13 14.40 9.98
N GLU A 105 -21.45 15.59 10.51
CA GLU A 105 -20.44 16.58 10.94
C GLU A 105 -19.40 16.01 11.92
N ARG A 106 -19.82 15.15 12.85
CA ARG A 106 -18.90 14.53 13.81
C ARG A 106 -17.94 13.57 13.11
N GLN A 107 -18.43 12.73 12.19
CA GLN A 107 -17.60 11.83 11.41
C GLN A 107 -16.64 12.60 10.51
N LYS A 108 -17.12 13.68 9.89
CA LYS A 108 -16.30 14.56 9.05
C LYS A 108 -15.13 15.15 9.84
N GLN A 109 -15.38 15.70 11.03
CA GLN A 109 -14.32 16.21 11.90
C GLN A 109 -13.29 15.14 12.28
N GLN A 110 -13.73 13.91 12.55
CA GLN A 110 -12.83 12.79 12.84
C GLN A 110 -11.97 12.39 11.64
N LEU A 111 -12.55 12.42 10.44
CA LEU A 111 -11.85 12.12 9.19
C LEU A 111 -10.84 13.23 8.85
N GLU A 112 -11.21 14.49 9.01
CA GLU A 112 -10.33 15.65 8.78
C GLU A 112 -9.13 15.70 9.75
N ALA A 113 -9.24 15.09 10.93
CA ALA A 113 -8.14 14.96 11.87
C ALA A 113 -7.04 13.96 11.41
N ALA A 114 -7.33 13.10 10.42
CA ALA A 114 -6.35 12.16 9.89
C ALA A 114 -5.30 12.89 9.04
N SER A 115 -4.02 12.73 9.41
CA SER A 115 -2.90 13.34 8.69
C SER A 115 -1.91 12.30 8.19
N TYR A 116 -1.28 12.62 7.06
CA TYR A 116 -0.30 11.77 6.39
C TYR A 116 0.95 12.59 6.08
N SER A 117 2.12 11.99 6.22
CA SER A 117 3.38 12.61 5.81
C SER A 117 3.63 12.43 4.31
N SER A 118 4.23 13.41 3.66
CA SER A 118 4.70 13.30 2.27
C SER A 118 6.14 12.79 2.21
N ARG A 119 6.44 11.91 1.25
CA ARG A 119 7.80 11.41 0.98
C ARG A 119 8.01 11.20 -0.52
N TYR A 120 9.25 11.35 -0.96
CA TYR A 120 9.70 10.97 -2.29
C TYR A 120 10.44 9.63 -2.24
N ALA A 121 10.26 8.81 -3.26
CA ALA A 121 11.00 7.57 -3.45
C ALA A 121 11.75 7.62 -4.78
N LEU A 122 13.02 7.21 -4.76
CA LEU A 122 13.88 7.14 -5.94
C LEU A 122 14.28 5.68 -6.19
N GLY A 123 13.91 5.14 -7.35
CA GLY A 123 14.35 3.83 -7.81
C GLY A 123 15.52 3.98 -8.76
N LEU A 124 16.66 3.36 -8.43
CA LEU A 124 17.84 3.29 -9.28
C LEU A 124 18.04 1.85 -9.75
N PHE A 125 18.18 1.66 -11.06
CA PHE A 125 18.38 0.36 -11.68
C PHE A 125 19.77 0.32 -12.32
N TYR A 126 20.49 -0.76 -12.07
CA TYR A 126 21.85 -0.98 -12.56
C TYR A 126 21.87 -2.23 -13.44
N GLU A 127 22.94 -2.37 -14.22
CA GLU A 127 23.17 -3.58 -15.02
C GLU A 127 23.24 -4.82 -14.13
N ALA A 128 22.87 -5.97 -14.71
CA ALA A 128 22.89 -7.25 -14.00
C ALA A 128 24.32 -7.56 -13.52
N GLY A 129 24.43 -7.94 -12.25
CA GLY A 129 25.73 -8.23 -11.61
C GLY A 129 26.41 -7.03 -10.98
N ALA A 130 25.92 -5.80 -11.16
CA ALA A 130 26.43 -4.62 -10.44
C ALA A 130 26.38 -4.86 -8.93
N GLN A 131 27.54 -4.77 -8.27
CA GLN A 131 27.68 -4.94 -6.83
C GLN A 131 27.82 -3.58 -6.16
N ILE A 132 27.01 -3.35 -5.13
CA ILE A 132 27.17 -2.20 -4.23
C ILE A 132 27.83 -2.74 -2.96
N ASP A 133 29.13 -2.49 -2.84
CA ASP A 133 29.98 -3.04 -1.77
C ASP A 133 29.79 -2.28 -0.44
N VAL A 134 28.71 -2.63 0.26
CA VAL A 134 28.42 -2.17 1.61
C VAL A 134 28.00 -3.37 2.47
N PRO A 135 28.25 -3.39 3.79
CA PRO A 135 27.98 -4.56 4.62
C PRO A 135 26.47 -4.80 4.85
N TRP A 136 25.65 -3.75 4.81
CA TRP A 136 24.21 -3.80 5.00
C TRP A 136 23.44 -4.05 3.69
N ALA A 137 22.17 -4.45 3.80
CA ALA A 137 21.23 -4.50 2.68
C ALA A 137 20.28 -3.30 2.68
N ALA A 138 20.03 -2.71 3.84
CA ALA A 138 19.36 -1.42 3.96
C ALA A 138 19.92 -0.64 5.15
N LYS A 139 19.73 0.69 5.15
CA LYS A 139 20.25 1.59 6.16
C LYS A 139 19.28 2.72 6.45
N TYR A 140 18.98 2.94 7.72
CA TYR A 140 18.37 4.18 8.19
C TYR A 140 19.43 5.28 8.31
N ILE A 141 19.12 6.47 7.82
CA ILE A 141 20.03 7.62 7.80
C ILE A 141 19.41 8.72 8.66
N THR A 142 20.16 9.20 9.66
CA THR A 142 19.65 10.19 10.62
C THR A 142 20.24 11.57 10.48
N ASP A 143 21.41 11.67 9.88
CA ASP A 143 22.29 12.83 9.76
C ASP A 143 22.30 13.43 8.34
N ASN A 144 21.30 13.12 7.52
CA ASN A 144 21.13 13.69 6.19
C ASN A 144 19.80 14.45 6.08
N PRO A 145 19.78 15.68 5.52
CA PRO A 145 18.57 16.49 5.44
C PRO A 145 17.54 15.99 4.41
N CYS A 146 17.95 15.14 3.47
CA CYS A 146 17.13 14.72 2.33
C CYS A 146 16.79 13.23 2.34
N ILE A 147 17.78 12.38 2.64
CA ILE A 147 17.68 10.93 2.53
C ILE A 147 17.48 10.33 3.92
N ARG A 148 16.41 9.55 4.10
CA ARG A 148 16.10 8.90 5.38
C ARG A 148 16.35 7.41 5.40
N PHE A 149 16.36 6.77 4.24
CA PHE A 149 16.48 5.32 4.10
C PHE A 149 17.04 4.96 2.73
N ILE A 150 17.97 4.01 2.69
CA ILE A 150 18.50 3.42 1.47
C ILE A 150 18.32 1.90 1.56
N SER A 151 17.92 1.26 0.46
CA SER A 151 17.78 -0.19 0.36
C SER A 151 18.39 -0.70 -0.94
N ILE A 152 19.28 -1.67 -0.83
CA ILE A 152 19.78 -2.47 -1.95
C ILE A 152 18.83 -3.66 -2.08
N ASP A 153 17.77 -3.49 -2.88
CA ASP A 153 16.61 -4.39 -2.87
C ASP A 153 16.95 -5.82 -3.28
N ASN A 154 17.96 -6.03 -4.13
CA ASN A 154 18.42 -7.36 -4.53
C ASN A 154 19.12 -8.08 -3.36
N LYS A 155 20.05 -7.40 -2.69
CA LYS A 155 20.72 -7.93 -1.48
C LYS A 155 19.72 -8.22 -0.36
N LYS A 156 18.71 -7.36 -0.17
CA LYS A 156 17.64 -7.58 0.81
C LYS A 156 16.79 -8.82 0.49
N ARG A 157 16.54 -9.08 -0.80
CA ARG A 157 15.74 -10.22 -1.28
C ARG A 157 16.55 -11.49 -1.51
N ASN A 158 17.88 -11.40 -1.38
CA ASN A 158 18.83 -12.48 -1.66
C ASN A 158 18.67 -13.03 -3.10
N ILE A 159 18.61 -12.12 -4.08
CA ILE A 159 18.52 -12.41 -5.52
C ILE A 159 19.69 -11.80 -6.29
#